data_AF-A0A2F0ARC6-F1
#
_entry.id   AF-A0A2F0ARC6-F1
#
_cell.length_a   1.000
_cell.length_b   1.000
_cell.length_c   1.000
_cell.angle_alpha   90.00
_cell.angle_beta   90.00
_cell.angle_gamma   90.00
#
_symmetry.space_group_name_H-M   'P 1'
#
loop_
_entity.id
_entity.type
_entity.pdbx_description
1 polymer ?
#
loop_
_entity_poly.entity_id
_entity_poly.type
_entity_poly.pdbx_seq_one_letter_code
_entity_poly.pdbx_strand_id
1 'polypeptide(L)'
;MGAVREVLVKIEGFGAHPDTYRHWTLNVDGEVATLTMDIEEESAAKQYVLKLNSYDIFVDIELADAVNRLRFEHPAVKAVVVTSGKDRIFCAGANINMLSSSTHAFKVNFCKFTNETRLSIEDASRVSGQKYIAACNGVASGGGYELALACDEIILVDDRSSAVSLPEVPLLGVLPGTGGLTRVVDKRGVRRDLADHFSSLAEGVRGKRAVEWRLIDATYKLSKFEAGVQSHVDQILNDTTDAKSQSGIPWTPLAVDVDDDDSRRYEFVDMQVDHAKRRATIVVSAPESVGPSSTDAILEAGTGWWPLQVFRELDDCLLHLRLNLLDV
;
A
#
# COMPACT_ATOMS: atom_id res chain seq x y z
N MET A 1 23.82 -26.61 10.92
CA MET A 1 22.90 -25.46 10.99
C MET A 1 23.75 -24.22 11.04
N GLY A 2 23.94 -23.56 9.90
CA GLY A 2 24.68 -22.29 9.85
C GLY A 2 23.84 -21.21 10.49
N ALA A 3 24.44 -20.37 11.33
CA ALA A 3 23.78 -19.20 11.89
C ALA A 3 23.29 -18.32 10.73
N VAL A 4 21.97 -18.27 10.53
CA VAL A 4 21.35 -17.26 9.68
C VAL A 4 21.64 -15.94 10.37
N ARG A 5 22.48 -15.09 9.76
CA ARG A 5 22.64 -13.71 10.22
C ARG A 5 21.27 -13.04 10.12
N GLU A 6 20.65 -12.77 11.27
CA GLU A 6 19.43 -11.98 11.33
C GLU A 6 19.72 -10.62 10.73
N VAL A 7 18.95 -10.25 9.70
CA VAL A 7 19.02 -8.91 9.13
C VAL A 7 18.02 -8.05 9.88
N LEU A 8 18.49 -7.30 10.88
CA LEU A 8 17.75 -6.16 11.39
C LEU A 8 17.92 -5.03 10.39
N VAL A 9 16.93 -4.83 9.53
CA VAL A 9 16.86 -3.63 8.69
C VAL A 9 16.32 -2.51 9.57
N LYS A 10 17.20 -1.63 10.06
CA LYS A 10 16.77 -0.36 10.64
C LYS A 10 16.21 0.49 9.51
N ILE A 11 14.95 0.91 9.65
CA ILE A 11 14.29 1.77 8.68
C ILE A 11 14.57 3.21 9.12
N GLU A 12 15.45 3.89 8.39
CA GLU A 12 15.90 5.24 8.75
C GLU A 12 14.74 6.27 8.72
N GLY A 13 13.78 6.08 7.81
CA GLY A 13 12.55 6.86 7.76
C GLY A 13 11.49 6.23 6.84
N PHE A 14 10.25 6.71 7.00
CA PHE A 14 9.09 6.30 6.20
C PHE A 14 8.72 7.36 5.14
N GLY A 15 9.45 8.47 5.09
CA GLY A 15 9.30 9.48 4.06
C GLY A 15 9.77 8.97 2.70
N ALA A 16 8.90 9.08 1.69
CA ALA A 16 9.22 8.85 0.30
C ALA A 16 8.70 10.03 -0.55
N HIS A 17 9.14 10.08 -1.81
CA HIS A 17 8.68 11.09 -2.76
C HIS A 17 8.71 10.50 -4.17
N PRO A 18 7.73 10.82 -5.05
CA PRO A 18 7.67 10.31 -6.43
C PRO A 18 8.99 10.41 -7.21
N ASP A 19 9.72 11.52 -7.08
CA ASP A 19 11.03 11.71 -7.74
C ASP A 19 12.13 10.73 -7.31
N THR A 20 11.92 10.01 -6.20
CA THR A 20 12.89 9.07 -5.62
C THR A 20 12.38 7.63 -5.59
N TYR A 21 11.17 7.38 -6.09
CA TYR A 21 10.62 6.04 -6.16
C TYR A 21 11.49 5.13 -7.03
N ARG A 22 11.63 3.89 -6.56
CA ARG A 22 12.33 2.80 -7.27
C ARG A 22 11.38 1.72 -7.74
N HIS A 23 10.17 1.69 -7.20
CA HIS A 23 9.25 0.56 -7.34
C HIS A 23 7.90 0.96 -7.93
N TRP A 24 7.58 2.24 -7.91
CA TRP A 24 6.31 2.78 -8.41
C TRP A 24 6.53 3.98 -9.32
N THR A 25 5.66 4.07 -10.34
CA THR A 25 5.48 5.30 -11.12
C THR A 25 4.06 5.79 -10.90
N LEU A 26 3.91 7.05 -10.50
CA LEU A 26 2.62 7.73 -10.38
C LEU A 26 2.45 8.69 -11.55
N ASN A 27 1.43 8.47 -12.37
CA ASN A 27 1.03 9.37 -13.45
C ASN A 27 -0.39 9.87 -13.19
N VAL A 28 -0.63 11.17 -13.33
CA VAL A 28 -1.95 11.79 -13.15
C VAL A 28 -2.34 12.53 -14.42
N ASP A 29 -3.48 12.15 -14.98
CA ASP A 29 -4.07 12.76 -16.17
C ASP A 29 -5.53 13.15 -15.87
N GLY A 30 -5.71 14.43 -15.51
CA GLY A 30 -7.01 14.97 -15.14
C GLY A 30 -7.62 14.25 -13.92
N GLU A 31 -8.74 13.57 -14.14
CA GLU A 31 -9.50 12.85 -13.09
C GLU A 31 -9.03 11.40 -12.89
N VAL A 32 -8.03 10.95 -13.66
CA VAL A 32 -7.52 9.57 -13.63
C VAL A 32 -6.07 9.58 -13.20
N ALA A 33 -5.73 8.76 -12.23
CA ALA A 33 -4.35 8.44 -11.91
C ALA A 33 -4.03 7.00 -12.29
N THR A 34 -2.81 6.75 -12.73
CA THR A 34 -2.25 5.42 -12.94
C THR A 34 -1.06 5.23 -12.01
N LEU A 35 -1.14 4.19 -11.18
CA LEU A 35 -0.08 3.75 -10.30
C LEU A 35 0.50 2.44 -10.87
N THR A 36 1.71 2.53 -11.43
CA THR A 36 2.37 1.42 -12.11
C THR A 36 3.42 0.80 -11.20
N MET A 37 3.24 -0.47 -10.82
CA MET A 37 4.22 -1.26 -10.08
C MET A 37 5.30 -1.76 -11.06
N ASP A 38 6.52 -1.26 -10.91
CA ASP A 38 7.69 -1.74 -11.65
C ASP A 38 8.89 -1.86 -10.70
N ILE A 39 8.89 -2.94 -9.93
CA ILE A 39 9.85 -3.12 -8.84
C ILE A 39 11.28 -3.29 -9.41
N GLU A 40 12.18 -2.39 -9.02
CA GLU A 40 13.64 -2.58 -9.15
C GLU A 40 14.06 -3.88 -8.43
N GLU A 41 14.50 -4.88 -9.20
CA GLU A 41 14.74 -6.23 -8.66
C GLU A 41 15.98 -6.30 -7.76
N GLU A 42 17.04 -5.59 -8.12
CA GLU A 42 18.34 -5.64 -7.45
C GLU A 42 18.58 -4.37 -6.65
N SER A 43 19.13 -4.53 -5.45
CA SER A 43 19.61 -3.41 -4.64
C SER A 43 20.87 -3.84 -3.91
N ALA A 44 21.94 -3.04 -4.01
CA ALA A 44 23.20 -3.31 -3.31
C ALA A 44 23.04 -3.41 -1.78
N ALA A 45 21.95 -2.85 -1.23
CA ALA A 45 21.63 -2.88 0.19
C ALA A 45 20.90 -4.16 0.64
N LYS A 46 20.37 -4.98 -0.28
CA LYS A 46 19.51 -6.13 0.04
C LYS A 46 20.22 -7.46 -0.23
N GLN A 47 19.98 -8.45 0.63
CA GLN A 47 20.51 -9.82 0.48
C GLN A 47 19.61 -10.74 -0.36
N TYR A 48 18.52 -10.20 -0.92
CA TYR A 48 17.54 -10.89 -1.74
C TYR A 48 17.17 -10.02 -2.95
N VAL A 49 16.68 -10.69 -4.00
CA VAL A 49 16.24 -10.05 -5.26
C VAL A 49 14.72 -10.06 -5.33
N LEU A 50 14.14 -8.92 -5.68
CA LEU A 50 12.69 -8.69 -5.79
C LEU A 50 12.15 -9.02 -7.18
N LYS A 51 12.39 -10.25 -7.64
CA LYS A 51 11.94 -10.70 -8.97
C LYS A 51 10.42 -10.71 -9.11
N LEU A 52 9.93 -10.60 -10.34
CA LEU A 52 8.52 -10.82 -10.69
C LEU A 52 7.55 -9.91 -9.90
N ASN A 53 7.91 -8.65 -9.68
CA ASN A 53 7.13 -7.74 -8.84
C ASN A 53 6.80 -8.35 -7.45
N SER A 54 7.74 -9.09 -6.85
CA SER A 54 7.65 -9.45 -5.43
C SER A 54 8.09 -8.29 -4.57
N TYR A 55 7.48 -8.09 -3.40
CA TYR A 55 7.67 -6.87 -2.60
C TYR A 55 8.26 -7.12 -1.22
N ASP A 56 8.95 -6.10 -0.71
CA ASP A 56 9.34 -5.95 0.69
C ASP A 56 8.71 -4.68 1.29
N ILE A 57 9.16 -4.28 2.48
CA ILE A 57 8.59 -3.12 3.18
C ILE A 57 8.84 -1.80 2.42
N PHE A 58 9.94 -1.66 1.69
CA PHE A 58 10.28 -0.41 1.01
C PHE A 58 9.38 -0.14 -0.19
N VAL A 59 8.99 -1.21 -0.90
CA VAL A 59 7.96 -1.13 -1.95
C VAL A 59 6.63 -0.64 -1.38
N ASP A 60 6.28 -1.07 -0.16
CA ASP A 60 5.02 -0.69 0.47
C ASP A 60 5.08 0.72 1.09
N ILE A 61 6.26 1.18 1.52
CA ILE A 61 6.49 2.58 1.94
C ILE A 61 6.21 3.54 0.78
N GLU A 62 6.74 3.23 -0.42
CA GLU A 62 6.45 4.02 -1.63
C GLU A 62 4.96 3.96 -2.01
N LEU A 63 4.30 2.79 -1.87
CA LEU A 63 2.85 2.67 -2.10
C LEU A 63 2.05 3.54 -1.12
N ALA A 64 2.41 3.53 0.17
CA ALA A 64 1.77 4.33 1.19
C ALA A 64 1.93 5.83 0.92
N ASP A 65 3.12 6.28 0.52
CA ASP A 65 3.32 7.67 0.08
C ASP A 65 2.48 7.98 -1.16
N ALA A 66 2.47 7.12 -2.19
CA ALA A 66 1.70 7.35 -3.41
C ALA A 66 0.18 7.50 -3.14
N VAL A 67 -0.37 6.70 -2.22
CA VAL A 67 -1.77 6.86 -1.78
C VAL A 67 -1.98 8.20 -1.08
N ASN A 68 -1.05 8.66 -0.24
CA ASN A 68 -1.13 9.98 0.38
C ASN A 68 -1.00 11.12 -0.65
N ARG A 69 -0.08 11.03 -1.62
CA ARG A 69 0.03 12.00 -2.72
C ARG A 69 -1.29 12.12 -3.47
N LEU A 70 -1.89 10.98 -3.83
CA LEU A 70 -3.21 10.96 -4.46
C LEU A 70 -4.27 11.66 -3.62
N ARG A 71 -4.34 11.36 -2.32
CA ARG A 71 -5.38 11.93 -1.43
C ARG A 71 -5.24 13.43 -1.22
N PHE A 72 -4.01 13.95 -1.12
CA PHE A 72 -3.76 15.34 -0.73
C PHE A 72 -3.39 16.24 -1.92
N GLU A 73 -2.55 15.79 -2.84
CA GLU A 73 -2.05 16.59 -3.96
C GLU A 73 -2.99 16.58 -5.18
N HIS A 74 -3.86 15.56 -5.30
CA HIS A 74 -4.66 15.34 -6.50
C HIS A 74 -6.17 15.24 -6.20
N PRO A 75 -6.82 16.31 -5.68
CA PRO A 75 -8.23 16.31 -5.31
C PRO A 75 -9.20 16.11 -6.49
N ALA A 76 -8.74 16.32 -7.72
CA ALA A 76 -9.52 16.07 -8.94
C ALA A 76 -9.55 14.58 -9.34
N VAL A 77 -8.64 13.75 -8.82
CA VAL A 77 -8.59 12.33 -9.17
C VAL A 77 -9.77 11.60 -8.55
N LYS A 78 -10.49 10.88 -9.40
CA LYS A 78 -11.67 10.06 -9.08
C LYS A 78 -11.41 8.58 -9.29
N ALA A 79 -10.64 8.23 -10.32
CA ALA A 79 -10.27 6.85 -10.63
C ALA A 79 -8.76 6.65 -10.49
N VAL A 80 -8.34 5.59 -9.82
CA VAL A 80 -6.94 5.21 -9.67
C VAL A 80 -6.76 3.80 -10.24
N VAL A 81 -6.01 3.68 -11.33
CA VAL A 81 -5.67 2.39 -11.94
C VAL A 81 -4.36 1.90 -11.36
N VAL A 82 -4.39 0.78 -10.64
CA VAL A 82 -3.19 0.07 -10.17
C VAL A 82 -2.86 -1.01 -11.18
N THR A 83 -1.68 -0.94 -11.80
CA THR A 83 -1.24 -1.86 -12.86
C THR A 83 0.23 -2.25 -12.69
N SER A 84 0.72 -3.19 -13.50
CA SER A 84 2.13 -3.56 -13.53
C SER A 84 2.83 -3.01 -14.77
N GLY A 85 4.07 -2.55 -14.58
CA GLY A 85 5.00 -2.23 -15.66
C GLY A 85 5.73 -3.44 -16.25
N LYS A 86 5.57 -4.62 -15.64
CA LYS A 86 6.23 -5.87 -16.07
C LYS A 86 5.29 -6.77 -16.88
N ASP A 87 5.84 -7.38 -17.92
CA ASP A 87 5.10 -8.31 -18.77
C ASP A 87 4.64 -9.56 -18.01
N ARG A 88 3.35 -9.93 -18.17
CA ARG A 88 2.74 -11.19 -17.70
C ARG A 88 2.73 -11.40 -16.18
N ILE A 89 3.14 -10.42 -15.40
CA ILE A 89 3.09 -10.46 -13.93
C ILE A 89 2.50 -9.16 -13.43
N PHE A 90 1.41 -9.24 -12.68
CA PHE A 90 0.90 -8.10 -11.94
C PHE A 90 1.76 -7.90 -10.68
N CYS A 91 1.72 -8.89 -9.79
CA CYS A 91 2.52 -8.92 -8.57
C CYS A 91 2.59 -10.36 -8.02
N ALA A 92 3.80 -10.82 -7.68
CA ALA A 92 4.03 -12.16 -7.13
C ALA A 92 3.84 -12.24 -5.60
N GLY A 93 3.56 -11.12 -4.94
CA GLY A 93 3.34 -11.06 -3.50
C GLY A 93 4.60 -10.78 -2.68
N ALA A 94 4.50 -10.91 -1.36
CA ALA A 94 5.62 -10.68 -0.45
C ALA A 94 6.80 -11.61 -0.79
N ASN A 95 8.00 -11.07 -0.87
CA ASN A 95 9.17 -11.82 -1.28
C ASN A 95 9.51 -12.93 -0.28
N ILE A 96 9.52 -14.19 -0.75
CA ILE A 96 9.71 -15.37 0.12
C ILE A 96 11.10 -15.40 0.76
N ASN A 97 12.14 -14.96 0.04
CA ASN A 97 13.50 -14.94 0.58
C ASN A 97 13.64 -13.90 1.70
N MET A 98 13.06 -12.72 1.51
CA MET A 98 12.93 -11.69 2.56
C MET A 98 12.19 -12.25 3.77
N LEU A 99 11.02 -12.86 3.56
CA LEU A 99 10.24 -13.44 4.66
C LEU A 99 11.01 -14.56 5.36
N SER A 100 11.77 -15.39 4.64
CA SER A 100 12.53 -16.48 5.24
C SER A 100 13.72 -15.99 6.07
N SER A 101 14.35 -14.87 5.72
CA SER A 101 15.52 -14.32 6.42
C SER A 101 15.17 -13.31 7.52
N SER A 102 13.90 -12.89 7.60
CA SER A 102 13.42 -11.90 8.57
C SER A 102 13.12 -12.49 9.96
N THR A 103 13.29 -11.68 11.00
CA THR A 103 12.88 -12.02 12.37
C THR A 103 11.35 -12.12 12.49
N HIS A 104 10.86 -12.76 13.55
CA HIS A 104 9.41 -12.83 13.79
C HIS A 104 8.79 -11.43 13.97
N ALA A 105 9.42 -10.57 14.76
CA ALA A 105 8.95 -9.21 15.00
C ALA A 105 8.89 -8.38 13.70
N PHE A 106 9.90 -8.50 12.84
CA PHE A 106 9.88 -7.84 11.53
C PHE A 106 8.70 -8.31 10.68
N LYS A 107 8.47 -9.63 10.56
CA LYS A 107 7.32 -10.16 9.78
C LYS A 107 5.98 -9.65 10.29
N VAL A 108 5.80 -9.58 11.61
CA VAL A 108 4.56 -9.06 12.22
C VAL A 108 4.37 -7.58 11.89
N ASN A 109 5.41 -6.75 12.02
CA ASN A 109 5.31 -5.33 11.69
C ASN A 109 5.19 -5.08 10.17
N PHE A 110 5.87 -5.88 9.34
CA PHE A 110 5.68 -5.88 7.89
C PHE A 110 4.22 -6.16 7.52
N CYS A 111 3.62 -7.23 8.07
CA CYS A 111 2.20 -7.52 7.85
C CYS A 111 1.32 -6.37 8.35
N LYS A 112 1.61 -5.79 9.52
CA LYS A 112 0.80 -4.69 10.08
C LYS A 112 0.82 -3.46 9.17
N PHE A 113 2.01 -2.99 8.81
CA PHE A 113 2.21 -1.83 7.93
C PHE A 113 1.52 -2.04 6.58
N THR A 114 1.77 -3.19 5.94
CA THR A 114 1.16 -3.51 4.64
C THR A 114 -0.36 -3.65 4.70
N ASN A 115 -0.93 -4.14 5.81
CA ASN A 115 -2.37 -4.12 6.05
C ASN A 115 -2.90 -2.67 6.17
N GLU A 116 -2.22 -1.80 6.93
CA GLU A 116 -2.58 -0.39 7.10
C GLU A 116 -2.56 0.36 5.75
N THR A 117 -1.58 0.11 4.88
CA THR A 117 -1.53 0.66 3.51
C THR A 117 -2.75 0.23 2.67
N ARG A 118 -3.13 -1.05 2.72
CA ARG A 118 -4.31 -1.57 1.99
C ARG A 118 -5.62 -1.03 2.56
N LEU A 119 -5.70 -0.83 3.88
CA LEU A 119 -6.83 -0.15 4.50
C LEU A 119 -6.92 1.32 4.07
N SER A 120 -5.80 2.01 3.85
CA SER A 120 -5.79 3.38 3.34
C SER A 120 -6.36 3.50 1.93
N ILE A 121 -6.18 2.48 1.06
CA ILE A 121 -6.84 2.41 -0.26
C ILE A 121 -8.36 2.33 -0.10
N GLU A 122 -8.83 1.43 0.77
CA GLU A 122 -10.27 1.27 1.04
C GLU A 122 -10.88 2.50 1.72
N ASP A 123 -10.10 3.17 2.58
CA ASP A 123 -10.49 4.42 3.20
C ASP A 123 -10.58 5.55 2.18
N ALA A 124 -9.62 5.67 1.26
CA ALA A 124 -9.68 6.65 0.17
C ALA A 124 -10.94 6.47 -0.69
N SER A 125 -11.36 5.22 -0.93
CA SER A 125 -12.63 4.91 -1.60
C SER A 125 -13.87 5.31 -0.83
N ARG A 126 -13.87 5.19 0.49
CA ARG A 126 -15.02 5.57 1.33
C ARG A 126 -15.13 7.07 1.56
N VAL A 127 -14.00 7.75 1.81
CA VAL A 127 -14.01 9.12 2.36
C VAL A 127 -13.25 10.16 1.54
N SER A 128 -12.38 9.73 0.60
CA SER A 128 -11.64 10.67 -0.26
C SER A 128 -12.24 10.84 -1.65
N GLY A 129 -13.18 9.98 -2.05
CA GLY A 129 -13.84 10.03 -3.35
C GLY A 129 -13.02 9.41 -4.49
N GLN A 130 -12.06 8.56 -4.16
CA GLN A 130 -11.17 7.89 -5.12
C GLN A 130 -11.52 6.41 -5.24
N LYS A 131 -11.89 5.94 -6.42
CA LYS A 131 -12.12 4.52 -6.69
C LYS A 131 -10.90 3.87 -7.31
N TYR A 132 -10.49 2.74 -6.77
CA TYR A 132 -9.28 2.03 -7.18
C TYR A 132 -9.64 0.81 -8.03
N ILE A 133 -9.03 0.69 -9.20
CA ILE A 133 -9.15 -0.47 -10.10
C ILE A 133 -7.81 -1.18 -10.15
N ALA A 134 -7.78 -2.46 -9.78
CA ALA A 134 -6.64 -3.33 -10.05
C ALA A 134 -6.73 -3.87 -11.49
N ALA A 135 -5.95 -3.28 -12.40
CA ALA A 135 -5.77 -3.76 -13.76
C ALA A 135 -4.69 -4.85 -13.77
N CYS A 136 -5.08 -6.09 -13.44
CA CYS A 136 -4.19 -7.24 -13.44
C CYS A 136 -3.88 -7.70 -14.87
N ASN A 137 -2.88 -7.09 -15.49
CA ASN A 137 -2.29 -7.41 -16.80
C ASN A 137 -1.34 -8.63 -16.79
N GLY A 138 -1.42 -9.46 -15.76
CA GLY A 138 -0.55 -10.60 -15.53
C GLY A 138 -1.02 -11.45 -14.35
N VAL A 139 -0.19 -12.40 -13.92
CA VAL A 139 -0.44 -13.20 -12.71
C VAL A 139 -0.48 -12.29 -11.47
N ALA A 140 -1.50 -12.44 -10.63
CA ALA A 140 -1.61 -11.79 -9.33
C ALA A 140 -1.63 -12.88 -8.24
N SER A 141 -0.54 -13.03 -7.50
CA SER A 141 -0.32 -14.16 -6.60
C SER A 141 -0.05 -13.71 -5.17
N GLY A 142 -0.68 -14.38 -4.20
CA GLY A 142 -0.53 -14.13 -2.77
C GLY A 142 -0.75 -12.65 -2.44
N GLY A 143 0.23 -12.02 -1.80
CA GLY A 143 0.23 -10.58 -1.50
C GLY A 143 -0.08 -9.66 -2.70
N GLY A 144 0.18 -10.09 -3.94
CA GLY A 144 -0.19 -9.35 -5.14
C GLY A 144 -1.69 -9.37 -5.41
N TYR A 145 -2.36 -10.49 -5.15
CA TYR A 145 -3.81 -10.55 -5.14
C TYR A 145 -4.39 -9.88 -3.89
N GLU A 146 -3.70 -9.89 -2.74
CA GLU A 146 -4.14 -9.13 -1.55
C GLU A 146 -4.13 -7.61 -1.78
N LEU A 147 -3.19 -7.09 -2.58
CA LEU A 147 -3.24 -5.70 -3.06
C LEU A 147 -4.44 -5.46 -3.99
N ALA A 148 -4.69 -6.36 -4.95
CA ALA A 148 -5.84 -6.25 -5.83
C ALA A 148 -7.17 -6.30 -5.05
N LEU A 149 -7.27 -7.15 -4.04
CA LEU A 149 -8.41 -7.27 -3.14
C LEU A 149 -8.70 -5.98 -2.37
N ALA A 150 -7.70 -5.11 -2.13
CA ALA A 150 -7.89 -3.83 -1.48
C ALA A 150 -8.53 -2.77 -2.41
N CYS A 151 -8.43 -2.95 -3.73
CA CYS A 151 -9.09 -2.09 -4.71
C CYS A 151 -10.63 -2.29 -4.69
N ASP A 152 -11.37 -1.36 -5.30
CA ASP A 152 -12.82 -1.48 -5.49
C ASP A 152 -13.16 -2.55 -6.52
N GLU A 153 -12.39 -2.59 -7.61
CA GLU A 153 -12.57 -3.53 -8.71
C GLU A 153 -11.28 -4.24 -9.10
N ILE A 154 -11.41 -5.49 -9.56
CA ILE A 154 -10.32 -6.30 -10.08
C ILE A 154 -10.65 -6.76 -11.49
N ILE A 155 -9.82 -6.35 -12.44
CA ILE A 155 -9.95 -6.70 -13.86
C ILE A 155 -8.75 -7.56 -14.25
N LEU A 156 -9.00 -8.81 -14.63
CA LEU A 156 -7.93 -9.76 -15.01
C LEU A 156 -7.87 -9.98 -16.51
N VAL A 157 -6.68 -9.91 -17.09
CA VAL A 157 -6.47 -10.25 -18.50
C VAL A 157 -6.72 -11.75 -18.77
N ASP A 158 -7.44 -12.06 -19.84
CA ASP A 158 -7.69 -13.42 -20.34
C ASP A 158 -6.75 -13.72 -21.52
N ASP A 159 -5.51 -14.02 -21.17
CA ASP A 159 -4.41 -14.39 -22.07
C ASP A 159 -4.06 -15.90 -21.99
N ARG A 160 -4.87 -16.68 -21.25
CA ARG A 160 -4.68 -18.11 -20.90
C ARG A 160 -3.57 -18.41 -19.87
N SER A 161 -2.75 -17.43 -19.48
CA SER A 161 -1.71 -17.59 -18.45
C SER A 161 -2.04 -16.91 -17.13
N SER A 162 -2.67 -15.74 -17.18
CA SER A 162 -2.94 -14.89 -16.02
C SER A 162 -4.03 -15.49 -15.13
N ALA A 163 -3.77 -15.47 -13.83
CA ALA A 163 -4.61 -16.03 -12.80
C ALA A 163 -4.47 -15.20 -11.52
N VAL A 164 -5.50 -15.24 -10.68
CA VAL A 164 -5.44 -14.81 -9.28
C VAL A 164 -5.22 -16.04 -8.38
N SER A 165 -4.38 -15.95 -7.36
CA SER A 165 -4.10 -17.05 -6.44
C SER A 165 -3.77 -16.59 -5.01
N LEU A 166 -4.04 -17.45 -4.03
CA LEU A 166 -3.58 -17.34 -2.64
C LEU A 166 -2.82 -18.63 -2.25
N PRO A 167 -1.58 -18.82 -2.72
CA PRO A 167 -0.84 -20.06 -2.56
C PRO A 167 -0.10 -20.19 -1.22
N GLU A 168 -0.31 -19.25 -0.28
CA GLU A 168 0.42 -19.14 0.98
C GLU A 168 0.33 -20.43 1.82
N VAL A 169 -0.84 -21.05 1.90
CA VAL A 169 -1.03 -22.30 2.66
C VAL A 169 -0.26 -23.46 2.02
N PRO A 170 -0.47 -23.82 0.73
CA PRO A 170 0.21 -24.96 0.13
C PRO A 170 1.71 -24.74 -0.14
N LEU A 171 2.18 -23.51 -0.36
CA LEU A 171 3.57 -23.24 -0.72
C LEU A 171 4.43 -22.77 0.45
N LEU A 172 3.87 -22.04 1.42
CA LEU A 172 4.63 -21.38 2.49
C LEU A 172 4.24 -21.89 3.89
N GLY A 173 3.12 -22.60 4.03
CA GLY A 173 2.60 -23.02 5.33
C GLY A 173 2.13 -21.85 6.20
N VAL A 174 1.76 -20.73 5.59
CA VAL A 174 1.26 -19.52 6.26
C VAL A 174 -0.08 -19.08 5.66
N LEU A 175 -0.74 -18.10 6.26
CA LEU A 175 -1.99 -17.55 5.73
C LEU A 175 -1.72 -16.35 4.81
N PRO A 176 -2.64 -16.02 3.89
CA PRO A 176 -2.76 -14.71 3.27
C PRO A 176 -3.01 -13.64 4.35
N GLY A 177 -1.92 -13.16 4.94
CA GLY A 177 -1.90 -12.37 6.16
C GLY A 177 -2.06 -10.87 5.96
N THR A 178 -2.08 -10.41 4.71
CA THR A 178 -2.29 -9.00 4.34
C THR A 178 -3.78 -8.71 4.08
N GLY A 179 -4.64 -9.38 4.84
CA GLY A 179 -6.10 -9.27 4.78
C GLY A 179 -6.75 -10.07 3.65
N GLY A 180 -6.02 -10.94 2.96
CA GLY A 180 -6.52 -11.72 1.82
C GLY A 180 -7.75 -12.55 2.15
N LEU A 181 -7.70 -13.37 3.21
CA LEU A 181 -8.84 -14.20 3.61
C LEU A 181 -10.06 -13.37 4.01
N THR A 182 -9.84 -12.29 4.77
CA THR A 182 -10.91 -11.38 5.21
C THR A 182 -11.56 -10.70 4.00
N ARG A 183 -10.78 -10.20 3.04
CA ARG A 183 -11.33 -9.56 1.84
C ARG A 183 -12.02 -10.56 0.92
N VAL A 184 -11.50 -11.78 0.77
CA VAL A 184 -12.16 -12.84 -0.01
C VAL A 184 -13.55 -13.17 0.57
N VAL A 185 -13.67 -13.33 1.88
CA VAL A 185 -14.95 -13.72 2.49
C VAL A 185 -15.86 -12.51 2.71
N ASP A 186 -15.39 -11.47 3.36
CA ASP A 186 -16.24 -10.39 3.89
C ASP A 186 -16.46 -9.27 2.86
N LYS A 187 -15.42 -8.89 2.09
CA LYS A 187 -15.53 -7.84 1.06
C LYS A 187 -16.09 -8.37 -0.26
N ARG A 188 -15.56 -9.49 -0.75
CA ARG A 188 -15.93 -10.09 -2.05
C ARG A 188 -17.13 -11.03 -1.94
N GLY A 189 -17.50 -11.48 -0.74
CA GLY A 189 -18.62 -12.38 -0.53
C GLY A 189 -18.43 -13.75 -1.20
N VAL A 190 -17.19 -14.23 -1.29
CA VAL A 190 -16.87 -15.56 -1.82
C VAL A 190 -17.38 -16.61 -0.84
N ARG A 191 -18.07 -17.63 -1.38
CA ARG A 191 -18.59 -18.74 -0.57
C ARG A 191 -17.43 -19.46 0.13
N ARG A 192 -17.57 -19.77 1.42
CA ARG A 192 -16.45 -20.24 2.26
C ARG A 192 -15.77 -21.52 1.76
N ASP A 193 -16.50 -22.45 1.17
CA ASP A 193 -15.95 -23.67 0.56
C ASP A 193 -15.15 -23.38 -0.72
N LEU A 194 -15.58 -22.39 -1.53
CA LEU A 194 -14.79 -21.92 -2.67
C LEU A 194 -13.55 -21.16 -2.20
N ALA A 195 -13.67 -20.38 -1.12
CA ALA A 195 -12.52 -19.68 -0.52
C ALA A 195 -11.48 -20.66 0.05
N ASP A 196 -11.93 -21.73 0.70
CA ASP A 196 -11.08 -22.84 1.18
C ASP A 196 -10.38 -23.55 0.02
N HIS A 197 -11.15 -23.95 -1.01
CA HIS A 197 -10.58 -24.57 -2.19
C HIS A 197 -9.60 -23.64 -2.93
N PHE A 198 -9.95 -22.36 -3.08
CA PHE A 198 -9.08 -21.36 -3.69
C PHE A 198 -7.78 -21.15 -2.91
N SER A 199 -7.84 -21.08 -1.58
CA SER A 199 -6.67 -20.85 -0.72
C SER A 199 -5.80 -22.10 -0.51
N SER A 200 -6.24 -23.25 -1.03
CA SER A 200 -5.49 -24.51 -1.05
C SER A 200 -5.01 -24.90 -2.46
N LEU A 201 -5.27 -24.05 -3.46
CA LEU A 201 -4.94 -24.26 -4.87
C LEU A 201 -3.81 -23.33 -5.33
N ALA A 202 -2.60 -23.85 -5.47
CA ALA A 202 -1.41 -23.04 -5.77
C ALA A 202 -1.48 -22.34 -7.14
N GLU A 203 -2.08 -22.98 -8.15
CA GLU A 203 -2.21 -22.45 -9.50
C GLU A 203 -3.28 -21.35 -9.65
N GLY A 204 -4.18 -21.22 -8.68
CA GLY A 204 -5.24 -20.21 -8.69
C GLY A 204 -6.36 -20.41 -9.71
N VAL A 205 -7.06 -19.31 -10.01
CA VAL A 205 -8.28 -19.27 -10.82
C VAL A 205 -8.17 -18.16 -11.86
N ARG A 206 -8.66 -18.43 -13.08
CA ARG A 206 -8.55 -17.54 -14.24
C ARG A 206 -9.88 -17.35 -14.98
N GLY A 207 -9.93 -16.29 -15.78
CA GLY A 207 -11.01 -16.02 -16.74
C GLY A 207 -12.40 -16.05 -16.11
N LYS A 208 -13.38 -16.58 -16.84
CA LYS A 208 -14.80 -16.60 -16.42
C LYS A 208 -15.03 -17.25 -15.06
N ARG A 209 -14.27 -18.31 -14.72
CA ARG A 209 -14.40 -18.99 -13.42
C ARG A 209 -14.04 -18.06 -12.26
N ALA A 210 -13.05 -17.18 -12.44
CA ALA A 210 -12.68 -16.21 -11.41
C ALA A 210 -13.79 -15.18 -11.18
N VAL A 211 -14.49 -14.76 -12.25
CA VAL A 211 -15.68 -13.88 -12.15
C VAL A 211 -16.83 -14.62 -11.45
N GLU A 212 -17.15 -15.84 -11.89
CA GLU A 212 -18.22 -16.67 -11.32
C GLU A 212 -18.03 -16.92 -9.82
N TRP A 213 -16.77 -17.07 -9.38
CA TRP A 213 -16.42 -17.27 -7.97
C TRP A 213 -16.28 -15.96 -7.18
N ARG A 214 -16.52 -14.81 -7.81
CA ARG A 214 -16.37 -13.46 -7.24
C ARG A 214 -14.94 -13.11 -6.82
N LEU A 215 -13.95 -13.78 -7.37
CA LEU A 215 -12.54 -13.46 -7.14
C LEU A 215 -12.10 -12.22 -7.92
N ILE A 216 -12.73 -11.96 -9.05
CA ILE A 216 -12.53 -10.74 -9.87
C ILE A 216 -13.87 -10.21 -10.35
N ASP A 217 -13.91 -8.98 -10.84
CA ASP A 217 -15.14 -8.32 -11.32
C ASP A 217 -15.32 -8.51 -12.82
N ALA A 218 -14.23 -8.40 -13.58
CA ALA A 218 -14.27 -8.53 -15.02
C ALA A 218 -13.02 -9.22 -15.58
N THR A 219 -13.17 -9.76 -16.79
CA THR A 219 -12.06 -10.32 -17.54
C THR A 219 -12.22 -10.03 -19.03
N TYR A 220 -11.11 -9.65 -19.67
CA TYR A 220 -11.07 -9.27 -21.07
C TYR A 220 -9.93 -9.97 -21.78
N LYS A 221 -10.14 -10.37 -23.03
CA LYS A 221 -9.04 -10.86 -23.88
C LYS A 221 -7.94 -9.80 -23.98
N LEU A 222 -6.68 -10.24 -24.11
CA LEU A 222 -5.52 -9.35 -24.20
C LEU A 222 -5.72 -8.18 -25.17
N SER A 223 -6.26 -8.44 -26.37
CA SER A 223 -6.52 -7.41 -27.40
C SER A 223 -7.61 -6.39 -27.06
N LYS A 224 -8.33 -6.59 -25.94
CA LYS A 224 -9.42 -5.74 -25.44
C LYS A 224 -9.22 -5.35 -23.98
N PHE A 225 -8.08 -5.68 -23.38
CA PHE A 225 -7.86 -5.48 -21.95
C PHE A 225 -7.85 -4.00 -21.57
N GLU A 226 -7.04 -3.19 -22.26
CA GLU A 226 -6.97 -1.74 -22.04
C GLU A 226 -8.33 -1.05 -22.24
N ALA A 227 -9.01 -1.37 -23.35
CA ALA A 227 -10.36 -0.84 -23.61
C ALA A 227 -11.38 -1.30 -22.56
N GLY A 228 -11.22 -2.51 -22.02
CA GLY A 228 -12.02 -3.02 -20.90
C GLY A 228 -11.78 -2.20 -19.64
N VAL A 229 -10.53 -2.03 -19.22
CA VAL A 229 -10.16 -1.20 -18.06
C VAL A 229 -10.69 0.22 -18.22
N GLN A 230 -10.53 0.83 -19.40
CA GLN A 230 -11.02 2.18 -19.68
C GLN A 230 -12.54 2.28 -19.51
N SER A 231 -13.31 1.25 -19.89
CA SER A 231 -14.78 1.28 -19.70
C SER A 231 -15.21 1.34 -18.22
N HIS A 232 -14.42 0.76 -17.30
CA HIS A 232 -14.66 0.84 -15.85
C HIS A 232 -14.22 2.21 -15.29
N VAL A 233 -13.11 2.74 -15.80
CA VAL A 233 -12.71 4.14 -15.51
C VAL A 233 -13.82 5.10 -15.93
N ASP A 234 -14.31 5.00 -17.17
CA ASP A 234 -15.40 5.85 -17.68
C ASP A 234 -16.67 5.71 -16.83
N GLN A 235 -16.99 4.50 -16.35
CA GLN A 235 -18.11 4.28 -15.45
C GLN A 235 -17.93 5.03 -14.13
N ILE A 236 -16.76 4.92 -13.48
CA ILE A 236 -16.44 5.66 -12.25
C ILE A 236 -16.57 7.17 -12.45
N LEU A 237 -16.04 7.69 -13.57
CA LEU A 237 -16.11 9.13 -13.87
C LEU A 237 -17.55 9.60 -14.06
N ASN A 238 -18.40 8.80 -14.71
CA ASN A 238 -19.82 9.10 -14.91
C ASN A 238 -20.64 9.00 -13.61
N ASP A 239 -20.31 8.06 -12.73
CA ASP A 239 -20.99 7.85 -11.45
C ASP A 239 -20.60 8.91 -10.39
N THR A 240 -19.47 9.58 -10.59
CA THR A 240 -18.96 10.58 -9.64
C THR A 240 -19.38 12.00 -10.05
N THR A 241 -20.43 12.52 -9.40
CA THR A 241 -21.01 13.84 -9.71
C THR A 241 -20.28 15.03 -9.11
N ASP A 242 -19.36 14.80 -8.16
CA ASP A 242 -18.71 15.88 -7.43
C ASP A 242 -17.47 16.37 -8.19
N ALA A 243 -17.54 17.59 -8.74
CA ALA A 243 -16.39 18.28 -9.29
C ALA A 243 -15.64 19.01 -8.16
N LYS A 244 -14.54 18.45 -7.68
CA LYS A 244 -13.64 19.15 -6.75
C LYS A 244 -12.75 20.11 -7.55
N SER A 245 -13.20 21.34 -7.73
CA SER A 245 -12.36 22.46 -8.21
C SER A 245 -11.48 23.00 -7.09
N GLN A 246 -10.67 22.12 -6.49
CA GLN A 246 -9.74 22.49 -5.41
C GLN A 246 -8.31 22.26 -5.88
N SER A 247 -7.41 23.18 -5.51
CA SER A 247 -5.98 22.95 -5.63
C SER A 247 -5.55 21.88 -4.63
N GLY A 248 -4.64 21.00 -5.03
CA GLY A 248 -4.02 20.04 -4.11
C GLY A 248 -3.22 20.72 -3.01
N ILE A 249 -3.04 20.02 -1.90
CA ILE A 249 -2.15 20.38 -0.80
C ILE A 249 -0.82 19.66 -1.02
N PRO A 250 0.29 20.38 -1.28
CA PRO A 250 1.61 19.76 -1.46
C PRO A 250 2.01 18.93 -0.23
N TRP A 251 2.38 17.67 -0.42
CA TRP A 251 2.76 16.77 0.66
C TRP A 251 4.25 16.96 1.01
N THR A 252 4.56 18.04 1.74
CA THR A 252 5.93 18.44 2.05
C THR A 252 6.64 17.46 2.99
N PRO A 253 7.96 17.24 2.87
CA PRO A 253 8.71 16.38 3.80
C PRO A 253 8.56 16.82 5.26
N LEU A 254 8.58 15.85 6.20
CA LEU A 254 8.62 16.13 7.63
C LEU A 254 10.03 16.51 8.07
N ALA A 255 10.14 17.54 8.90
CA ALA A 255 11.38 17.84 9.61
C ALA A 255 11.39 17.04 10.92
N VAL A 256 12.47 16.29 11.15
CA VAL A 256 12.67 15.50 12.37
C VAL A 256 14.12 15.67 12.83
N ASP A 257 14.29 15.99 14.11
CA ASP A 257 15.57 15.94 14.80
C ASP A 257 15.67 14.59 15.54
N VAL A 258 16.75 13.86 15.30
CA VAL A 258 16.96 12.51 15.84
C VAL A 258 18.24 12.51 16.65
N ASP A 259 18.17 12.08 17.90
CA ASP A 259 19.34 11.99 18.78
C ASP A 259 19.99 10.59 18.78
N ASP A 260 21.09 10.47 19.52
CA ASP A 260 21.87 9.22 19.61
C ASP A 260 21.10 8.06 20.26
N ASP A 261 20.02 8.34 21.00
CA ASP A 261 19.17 7.35 21.67
C ASP A 261 17.96 6.94 20.82
N ASP A 262 17.89 7.38 19.55
CA ASP A 262 16.74 7.22 18.65
C ASP A 262 15.46 7.96 19.12
N SER A 263 15.61 8.95 20.00
CA SER A 263 14.54 9.90 20.30
C SER A 263 14.28 10.77 19.08
N ARG A 264 13.02 11.21 18.92
CA ARG A 264 12.59 11.99 17.75
C ARG A 264 11.83 13.23 18.17
N ARG A 265 12.28 14.38 17.69
CA ARG A 265 11.62 15.66 17.91
C ARG A 265 11.15 16.25 16.59
N TYR A 266 9.86 16.53 16.54
CA TYR A 266 9.15 17.23 15.48
C TYR A 266 8.65 18.58 16.02
N GLU A 267 7.76 19.27 15.30
CA GLU A 267 7.23 20.55 15.78
C GLU A 267 6.23 20.37 16.93
N PHE A 268 5.30 19.42 16.81
CA PHE A 268 4.24 19.17 17.78
C PHE A 268 4.34 17.80 18.47
N VAL A 269 5.26 16.94 18.03
CA VAL A 269 5.51 15.62 18.64
C VAL A 269 6.95 15.54 19.15
N ASP A 270 7.13 15.10 20.39
CA ASP A 270 8.45 14.79 20.96
C ASP A 270 8.41 13.40 21.60
N MET A 271 9.21 12.47 21.07
CA MET A 271 9.39 11.12 21.60
C MET A 271 10.75 11.00 22.26
N GLN A 272 10.77 10.78 23.57
CA GLN A 272 11.97 10.56 24.36
C GLN A 272 12.13 9.09 24.71
N VAL A 273 13.26 8.49 24.35
CA VAL A 273 13.56 7.07 24.56
C VAL A 273 14.45 6.87 25.79
N ASP A 274 14.06 5.99 26.70
CA ASP A 274 14.85 5.57 27.86
C ASP A 274 15.11 4.07 27.77
N HIS A 275 16.22 3.70 27.12
CA HIS A 275 16.63 2.29 26.91
C HIS A 275 16.83 1.54 28.23
N ALA A 276 17.34 2.21 29.27
CA ALA A 276 17.56 1.59 30.57
C ALA A 276 16.23 1.18 31.23
N LYS A 277 15.17 1.98 31.03
CA LYS A 277 13.83 1.68 31.55
C LYS A 277 12.94 0.94 30.56
N ARG A 278 13.37 0.79 29.30
CA ARG A 278 12.57 0.23 28.19
C ARG A 278 11.24 0.97 28.08
N ARG A 279 11.33 2.25 27.75
CA ARG A 279 10.19 3.15 27.69
C ARG A 279 10.42 4.27 26.69
N ALA A 280 9.47 4.46 25.77
CA ALA A 280 9.32 5.69 25.00
C ALA A 280 8.23 6.57 25.64
N THR A 281 8.49 7.87 25.82
CA THR A 281 7.49 8.85 26.24
C THR A 281 7.20 9.78 25.07
N ILE A 282 5.98 9.74 24.54
CA ILE A 282 5.54 10.61 23.45
C ILE A 282 4.71 11.75 24.05
N VAL A 283 5.14 12.98 23.80
CA VAL A 283 4.41 14.21 24.16
C VAL A 283 3.87 14.83 22.88
N VAL A 284 2.56 15.06 22.85
CA VAL A 284 1.88 15.75 21.75
C VAL A 284 1.44 17.13 22.22
N SER A 285 1.94 18.16 21.56
CA SER A 285 1.74 19.57 21.93
C SER A 285 0.59 20.19 21.12
N ALA A 286 -0.29 20.91 21.82
CA ALA A 286 -1.27 21.79 21.19
C ALA A 286 -0.56 23.00 20.54
N PRO A 287 -1.16 23.63 19.51
CA PRO A 287 -0.60 24.83 18.92
C PRO A 287 -0.72 26.00 19.90
N GLU A 288 0.18 26.98 19.80
CA GLU A 288 0.15 28.19 20.67
C GLU A 288 -1.11 29.04 20.48
N SER A 289 -1.81 28.88 19.35
CA SER A 289 -3.05 29.55 19.03
C SER A 289 -4.02 28.61 18.31
N VAL A 290 -5.31 28.98 18.26
CA VAL A 290 -6.41 28.15 17.70
C VAL A 290 -6.23 27.85 16.19
N GLY A 291 -5.31 28.52 15.49
CA GLY A 291 -5.03 28.30 14.08
C GLY A 291 -6.10 28.92 13.14
N PRO A 292 -6.00 28.66 11.82
CA PRO A 292 -6.95 29.19 10.84
C PRO A 292 -8.36 28.59 11.04
N SER A 293 -9.39 29.44 10.87
CA SER A 293 -10.81 29.05 11.03
C SER A 293 -11.64 29.14 9.75
N SER A 294 -11.09 29.71 8.67
CA SER A 294 -11.69 29.70 7.33
C SER A 294 -11.06 28.61 6.47
N THR A 295 -11.83 28.07 5.52
CA THR A 295 -11.35 27.06 4.57
C THR A 295 -10.13 27.54 3.79
N ASP A 296 -10.14 28.78 3.30
CA ASP A 296 -9.04 29.32 2.49
C ASP A 296 -7.73 29.38 3.29
N ALA A 297 -7.79 29.82 4.55
CA ALA A 297 -6.61 29.88 5.41
C ALA A 297 -6.12 28.49 5.84
N ILE A 298 -7.02 27.51 5.97
CA ILE A 298 -6.65 26.10 6.20
C ILE A 298 -5.93 25.53 4.96
N LEU A 299 -6.45 25.80 3.77
CA LEU A 299 -5.84 25.36 2.51
C LEU A 299 -4.47 26.03 2.29
N GLU A 300 -4.33 27.32 2.62
CA GLU A 300 -3.07 28.05 2.57
C GLU A 300 -2.03 27.47 3.55
N ALA A 301 -2.45 27.08 4.75
CA ALA A 301 -1.57 26.43 5.72
C ALA A 301 -1.09 25.04 5.26
N GLY A 302 -1.89 24.34 4.45
CA GLY A 302 -1.53 23.06 3.83
C GLY A 302 -1.09 22.01 4.86
N THR A 303 0.05 21.38 4.64
CA THR A 303 0.65 20.42 5.59
C THR A 303 1.11 21.04 6.91
N GLY A 304 1.22 22.36 7.00
CA GLY A 304 1.50 23.11 8.24
C GLY A 304 0.25 23.43 9.06
N TRP A 305 -0.94 23.04 8.60
CA TRP A 305 -2.14 23.13 9.42
C TRP A 305 -2.05 22.11 10.57
N TRP A 306 -2.11 22.58 11.82
CA TRP A 306 -1.79 21.78 13.01
C TRP A 306 -2.40 20.36 13.03
N PRO A 307 -3.71 20.13 12.78
CA PRO A 307 -4.27 18.77 12.79
C PRO A 307 -3.61 17.84 11.78
N LEU A 308 -3.25 18.35 10.60
CA LEU A 308 -2.58 17.57 9.57
C LEU A 308 -1.11 17.36 9.92
N GLN A 309 -0.42 18.41 10.38
CA GLN A 309 0.99 18.33 10.75
C GLN A 309 1.21 17.34 11.90
N VAL A 310 0.50 17.51 13.01
CA VAL A 310 0.67 16.66 14.21
C VAL A 310 0.33 15.20 13.91
N PHE A 311 -0.63 14.93 13.03
CA PHE A 311 -0.96 13.56 12.62
C PHE A 311 0.20 12.92 11.87
N ARG A 312 0.80 13.64 10.91
CA ARG A 312 1.93 13.14 10.11
C ARG A 312 3.17 12.90 10.97
N GLU A 313 3.46 13.83 11.88
CA GLU A 313 4.56 13.68 12.85
C GLU A 313 4.34 12.50 13.79
N LEU A 314 3.12 12.33 14.31
CA LEU A 314 2.79 11.22 15.19
C LEU A 314 2.85 9.87 14.45
N ASP A 315 2.40 9.82 13.20
CA ASP A 315 2.45 8.60 12.39
C ASP A 315 3.90 8.17 12.12
N ASP A 316 4.78 9.07 11.65
CA ASP A 316 6.21 8.77 11.47
C ASP A 316 6.87 8.32 12.78
N CYS A 317 6.55 9.00 13.90
CA CYS A 317 7.03 8.64 15.22
C CYS A 317 6.61 7.22 15.64
N LEU A 318 5.32 6.87 15.45
CA LEU A 318 4.80 5.56 15.81
C LEU A 318 5.34 4.46 14.89
N LEU A 319 5.49 4.73 13.61
CA LEU A 319 6.10 3.80 12.65
C LEU A 319 7.55 3.52 13.04
N HIS A 320 8.33 4.55 13.38
CA HIS A 320 9.69 4.39 13.84
C HIS A 320 9.77 3.55 15.13
N LEU A 321 8.99 3.90 16.16
CA LEU A 321 8.94 3.16 17.42
C LEU A 321 8.60 1.69 17.19
N ARG A 322 7.57 1.40 16.38
CA ARG A 322 7.10 0.03 16.13
C ARG A 322 8.12 -0.85 15.40
N LEU A 323 8.88 -0.29 14.46
CA LEU A 323 9.76 -1.05 13.56
C LEU A 323 11.22 -1.09 14.00
N ASN A 324 11.70 -0.05 14.70
CA ASN A 324 13.12 0.07 15.03
C ASN A 324 13.45 -0.16 16.52
N LEU A 325 12.50 0.05 17.42
CA LEU A 325 12.74 0.04 18.88
C LEU A 325 11.92 -1.06 19.56
N LEU A 326 12.27 -2.33 19.28
CA LEU A 326 11.49 -3.51 19.71
C LEU A 326 11.62 -3.84 21.21
N ASP A 327 12.62 -3.28 21.88
CA ASP A 327 12.96 -3.50 23.28
C ASP A 327 12.60 -2.33 24.20
N VAL A 328 11.99 -1.27 23.65
CA VAL A 328 11.51 -0.04 24.31
C VAL A 328 9.99 -0.09 24.50
#